data_AF-A0A382NXY9-F1
#
_entry.id   AF-A0A382NXY9-F1
#
_cell.length_a   1.000
_cell.length_b   1.000
_cell.length_c   1.000
_cell.angle_alpha   90.00
_cell.angle_beta   90.00
_cell.angle_gamma   90.00
#
_symmetry.space_group_name_H-M   'P 1'
#
loop_
_entity.id
_entity.type
_entity.pdbx_description
1 polymer ?
#
loop_
_entity_poly.entity_id
_entity_poly.type
_entity_poly.pdbx_seq_one_letter_code
_entity_poly.pdbx_strand_id
1 'polypeptide(L)'
;MSQQLLIDGSRPDQTQFALIGDNGLDDFEYESKLKKNQKGNIYLGKVSRIEASLQATFVDIGNEKNAFLAFGEIHPNYFQIPIADRDALIAAESEIEEIHNEEKHYEEEVNGNIVDSAEQNEEEANGNVEKFDKQKDINKEYKSKNKYKSSLKRKLYRSYKIQEVI
;
A
#
# COMPACT_ATOMS: atom_id res chain seq x y z
N MET A 1 1.28 22.34 22.19
CA MET A 1 0.33 21.40 21.59
C MET A 1 0.26 20.17 22.48
N SER A 2 -0.76 20.09 23.34
CA SER A 2 -1.05 18.87 24.09
C SER A 2 -2.31 18.26 23.52
N GLN A 3 -2.19 17.12 22.87
CA GLN A 3 -3.36 16.33 22.45
C GLN A 3 -3.71 15.34 23.56
N GLN A 4 -4.98 15.25 23.91
CA GLN A 4 -5.51 14.32 24.89
C GLN A 4 -6.41 13.31 24.20
N LEU A 5 -6.17 12.02 24.41
CA LEU A 5 -7.05 10.94 23.96
C LEU A 5 -7.94 10.50 25.13
N LEU A 6 -9.24 10.74 25.02
CA LEU A 6 -10.26 10.30 25.97
C LEU A 6 -10.91 9.01 25.48
N ILE A 7 -11.05 8.03 26.38
CA ILE A 7 -11.66 6.73 26.09
C ILE A 7 -12.77 6.46 27.09
N ASP A 8 -14.02 6.33 26.63
CA ASP A 8 -15.18 5.99 27.45
C ASP A 8 -15.70 4.58 27.11
N GLY A 9 -15.50 3.65 28.04
CA GLY A 9 -16.00 2.28 27.99
C GLY A 9 -17.15 2.00 28.96
N SER A 10 -17.81 3.02 29.52
CA SER A 10 -18.89 2.86 30.50
C SER A 10 -20.15 2.20 29.93
N ARG A 11 -20.38 2.36 28.62
CA ARG A 11 -21.53 1.76 27.94
C ARG A 11 -21.20 0.33 27.52
N PRO A 12 -22.03 -0.67 27.87
CA PRO A 12 -21.74 -2.05 27.51
C PRO A 12 -21.83 -2.30 26.00
N ASP A 13 -22.53 -1.47 25.24
CA ASP A 13 -22.81 -1.73 23.82
C ASP A 13 -21.80 -1.04 22.87
N GLN A 14 -21.08 -0.04 23.37
CA GLN A 14 -20.16 0.76 22.58
C GLN A 14 -19.02 1.33 23.42
N THR A 15 -17.85 1.47 22.80
CA THR A 15 -16.71 2.21 23.33
C THR A 15 -16.55 3.48 22.52
N GLN A 16 -16.30 4.63 23.17
CA GLN A 16 -16.12 5.92 22.50
C GLN A 16 -14.69 6.42 22.69
N PHE A 17 -14.16 7.08 21.67
CA PHE A 17 -12.82 7.65 21.62
C PHE A 17 -12.93 9.11 21.16
N ALA A 18 -12.27 10.02 21.87
CA ALA A 18 -12.24 11.44 21.54
C ALA A 18 -10.80 11.96 21.59
N LEU A 19 -10.35 12.59 20.52
CA LEU A 19 -9.10 13.34 20.49
C LEU A 19 -9.40 14.82 20.77
N ILE A 20 -8.78 15.37 21.80
CA ILE A 20 -8.96 16.77 22.20
C ILE A 20 -7.64 17.51 21.99
N GLY A 21 -7.70 18.59 21.22
CA GLY A 21 -6.62 19.56 21.02
C GLY A 21 -6.82 20.83 21.83
N ASP A 22 -6.00 21.84 21.56
CA ASP A 22 -5.98 23.11 22.30
C ASP A 22 -7.29 23.93 22.08
N ASN A 23 -8.01 23.71 20.98
CA ASN A 23 -9.26 24.40 20.62
C ASN A 23 -10.53 23.55 20.87
N GLY A 24 -10.42 22.38 21.49
CA GLY A 24 -11.55 21.50 21.79
C GLY A 24 -11.44 20.13 21.12
N LEU A 25 -12.57 19.59 20.67
CA LEU A 25 -12.64 18.26 20.07
C LEU A 25 -12.08 18.29 18.64
N ASP A 26 -10.99 17.56 18.41
CA ASP A 26 -10.37 17.40 17.09
C ASP A 26 -11.01 16.23 16.32
N ASP A 27 -11.21 15.08 16.99
CA ASP A 27 -11.78 13.88 16.37
C ASP A 27 -12.60 13.05 17.37
N PHE A 28 -13.59 12.31 16.86
CA PHE A 28 -14.46 11.44 17.65
C PHE A 28 -14.85 10.18 16.88
N GLU A 29 -14.53 9.03 17.46
CA GLU A 29 -14.91 7.72 16.93
C GLU A 29 -15.61 6.87 18.00
N TYR A 30 -16.41 5.90 17.56
CA TYR A 30 -16.96 4.90 18.46
C TYR A 30 -16.94 3.51 17.82
N GLU A 31 -16.72 2.50 18.67
CA GLU A 31 -16.74 1.11 18.29
C GLU A 31 -17.99 0.43 18.91
N SER A 32 -18.81 -0.19 18.06
CA SER A 32 -19.97 -0.97 18.54
C SER A 32 -19.61 -2.44 18.70
N LYS A 33 -20.08 -3.07 19.79
CA LYS A 33 -19.90 -4.52 20.00
C LYS A 33 -20.65 -5.39 19.00
N LEU A 34 -21.72 -4.88 18.40
CA LEU A 34 -22.56 -5.63 17.46
C LEU A 34 -21.89 -5.85 16.10
N LYS A 35 -21.02 -4.92 15.68
CA LYS A 35 -20.36 -4.97 14.38
C LYS A 35 -18.86 -4.82 14.58
N LYS A 36 -18.18 -5.98 14.70
CA LYS A 36 -16.72 -6.01 14.75
C LYS A 36 -16.14 -5.60 13.41
N ASN A 37 -15.26 -4.61 13.40
CA ASN A 37 -14.47 -4.27 12.23
C ASN A 37 -13.35 -5.30 12.08
N GLN A 38 -13.37 -6.10 11.02
CA GLN A 38 -12.36 -7.13 10.75
C GLN A 38 -11.27 -6.66 9.77
N LYS A 39 -11.40 -5.44 9.23
CA LYS A 39 -10.43 -4.86 8.29
C LYS A 39 -9.12 -4.57 9.03
N GLY A 40 -8.00 -5.00 8.45
CA GLY A 40 -6.66 -4.77 9.02
C GLY A 40 -6.23 -5.83 10.05
N ASN A 41 -7.10 -6.78 10.40
CA ASN A 41 -6.73 -7.87 11.28
C ASN A 41 -5.73 -8.82 10.60
N ILE A 42 -4.81 -9.36 11.40
CA ILE A 42 -3.80 -10.33 10.97
C ILE A 42 -4.15 -11.69 11.57
N TYR A 43 -4.18 -12.72 10.73
CA TYR A 43 -4.54 -14.08 11.14
C TYR A 43 -3.46 -15.06 10.70
N LEU A 44 -3.24 -16.11 11.51
CA LEU A 44 -2.57 -17.32 11.05
C LEU A 44 -3.63 -18.26 10.46
N GLY A 45 -3.64 -18.39 9.14
CA GLY A 45 -4.61 -19.23 8.43
C GLY A 45 -3.98 -20.47 7.82
N LYS A 46 -4.81 -21.46 7.49
CA LYS A 46 -4.41 -22.66 6.74
C LYS A 46 -5.06 -22.68 5.37
N VAL A 47 -4.30 -22.96 4.32
CA VAL A 47 -4.87 -23.16 2.98
C VAL A 47 -5.82 -24.36 3.02
N SER A 48 -7.10 -24.11 2.73
CA SER A 48 -8.17 -25.12 2.70
C SER A 48 -8.25 -25.78 1.33
N ARG A 49 -8.19 -24.97 0.25
CA ARG A 49 -8.15 -25.45 -1.14
C ARG A 49 -7.52 -24.42 -2.07
N ILE A 50 -7.00 -24.92 -3.19
CA ILE A 50 -6.42 -24.12 -4.28
C ILE A 50 -7.39 -24.15 -5.46
N GLU A 51 -7.77 -22.98 -5.98
CA GLU A 51 -8.64 -22.83 -7.15
C GLU A 51 -7.83 -22.35 -8.36
N ALA A 52 -7.40 -23.29 -9.19
CA ALA A 52 -6.56 -23.00 -10.36
C ALA A 52 -7.24 -22.09 -11.38
N SER A 53 -8.55 -22.24 -11.58
CA SER A 53 -9.32 -21.40 -12.51
C SER A 53 -9.32 -19.93 -12.11
N LEU A 54 -9.34 -19.64 -10.80
CA LEU A 54 -9.32 -18.28 -10.27
C LEU A 54 -7.90 -17.76 -10.02
N GLN A 55 -6.88 -18.62 -10.12
CA GLN A 55 -5.53 -18.36 -9.62
C GLN A 55 -5.58 -17.79 -8.19
N ALA A 56 -6.25 -18.53 -7.31
CA ALA A 56 -6.48 -18.11 -5.93
C ALA A 56 -6.54 -19.30 -4.97
N THR A 57 -6.41 -19.01 -3.69
CA THR A 57 -6.59 -19.97 -2.59
C THR A 57 -7.70 -19.54 -1.67
N PHE A 58 -8.37 -20.53 -1.08
CA PHE A 58 -9.27 -20.31 0.04
C PHE A 58 -8.55 -20.68 1.33
N VAL A 59 -8.44 -19.73 2.25
CA VAL A 59 -7.72 -19.87 3.52
C VAL A 59 -8.73 -19.94 4.66
N ASP A 60 -8.63 -20.98 5.46
CA ASP A 60 -9.38 -21.08 6.72
C ASP A 60 -8.69 -20.20 7.77
N ILE A 61 -9.42 -19.20 8.25
CA ILE A 61 -9.00 -18.24 9.29
C ILE A 61 -9.85 -18.38 10.57
N GLY A 62 -10.65 -19.44 10.70
CA GLY A 62 -11.55 -19.67 11.83
C GLY A 62 -12.91 -18.98 11.72
N ASN A 63 -13.26 -18.42 10.55
CA ASN A 63 -14.57 -17.87 10.26
C ASN A 63 -15.50 -18.95 9.65
N GLU A 64 -16.81 -18.71 9.62
CA GLU A 64 -17.78 -19.60 8.96
C GLU A 64 -17.50 -19.81 7.46
N LYS A 65 -16.90 -18.80 6.82
CA LYS A 65 -16.50 -18.83 5.41
C LYS A 65 -15.00 -18.62 5.32
N ASN A 66 -14.35 -19.43 4.48
CA ASN A 66 -12.94 -19.28 4.17
C ASN A 66 -12.66 -17.91 3.52
N ALA A 67 -11.55 -17.31 3.89
CA ALA A 67 -11.03 -16.11 3.24
C ALA A 67 -10.56 -16.44 1.82
N PHE A 68 -10.65 -15.46 0.94
CA PHE A 68 -10.16 -15.53 -0.43
C PHE A 68 -8.80 -14.84 -0.50
N LEU A 69 -7.80 -15.52 -1.06
CA LEU A 69 -6.44 -15.01 -1.24
C LEU A 69 -6.01 -15.22 -2.70
N ALA A 70 -5.95 -14.14 -3.46
CA ALA A 70 -5.52 -14.16 -4.86
C ALA A 70 -4.02 -14.42 -4.98
N PHE A 71 -3.57 -15.08 -6.06
CA PHE A 71 -2.16 -15.45 -6.24
C PHE A 71 -1.20 -14.25 -6.19
N GLY A 72 -1.58 -13.12 -6.79
CA GLY A 72 -0.74 -11.91 -6.81
C GLY A 72 -0.55 -11.23 -5.46
N GLU A 73 -1.35 -11.60 -4.45
CA GLU A 73 -1.26 -11.08 -3.08
C GLU A 73 -0.44 -12.02 -2.16
N ILE A 74 0.07 -13.13 -2.70
CA ILE A 74 0.89 -14.08 -1.94
C ILE A 74 2.36 -13.69 -2.10
N HIS A 75 3.01 -13.42 -0.98
CA HIS A 75 4.43 -13.08 -0.97
C HIS A 75 5.29 -14.26 -1.49
N PRO A 76 6.33 -14.03 -2.33
CA PRO A 76 7.18 -15.07 -2.91
C PRO A 76 7.84 -16.03 -1.91
N ASN A 77 8.00 -15.60 -0.65
CA ASN A 77 8.50 -16.47 0.44
C ASN A 77 7.65 -17.72 0.68
N TYR A 78 6.36 -17.67 0.34
CA TYR A 78 5.47 -18.81 0.45
C TYR A 78 5.50 -19.73 -0.77
N PHE A 79 6.26 -19.39 -1.81
CA PHE A 79 6.35 -20.20 -3.01
C PHE A 79 7.32 -21.37 -2.81
N GLN A 80 6.87 -22.57 -3.18
CA GLN A 80 7.66 -23.79 -3.22
C GLN A 80 8.51 -23.85 -4.50
N ILE A 81 9.42 -22.89 -4.66
CA ILE A 81 10.31 -22.77 -5.83
C ILE A 81 11.79 -22.80 -5.41
N PRO A 82 12.72 -23.03 -6.35
CA PRO A 82 14.15 -22.91 -6.07
C PRO A 82 14.52 -21.55 -5.47
N ILE A 83 15.49 -21.56 -4.56
CA ILE A 83 15.92 -20.36 -3.82
C ILE A 83 16.35 -19.24 -4.79
N ALA A 84 17.08 -19.58 -5.86
CA ALA A 84 17.53 -18.59 -6.84
C ALA A 84 16.36 -17.84 -7.53
N ASP A 85 15.30 -18.55 -7.88
CA ASP A 85 14.12 -17.96 -8.52
C ASP A 85 13.33 -17.10 -7.53
N ARG A 86 13.25 -17.55 -6.28
CA ARG A 86 12.61 -16.81 -5.20
C ARG A 86 13.35 -15.51 -4.89
N ASP A 87 14.67 -15.55 -4.79
CA ASP A 87 15.48 -14.37 -4.50
C ASP A 87 15.39 -13.35 -5.64
N ALA A 88 15.32 -13.81 -6.89
CA ALA A 88 15.09 -12.94 -8.05
C ALA A 88 13.70 -12.27 -8.02
N LEU A 89 12.66 -12.98 -7.56
CA LEU A 89 11.32 -12.41 -7.36
C LEU A 89 11.31 -11.34 -6.27
N ILE A 90 11.95 -11.61 -5.13
CA ILE A 90 12.00 -10.68 -3.99
C ILE A 90 12.77 -9.40 -4.37
N ALA A 91 13.93 -9.55 -5.03
CA ALA A 91 14.70 -8.40 -5.50
C ALA A 91 13.90 -7.54 -6.48
N ALA A 92 13.15 -8.16 -7.39
CA ALA A 92 12.27 -7.44 -8.31
C ALA A 92 11.10 -6.75 -7.58
N GLU A 93 10.55 -7.35 -6.51
CA GLU A 93 9.49 -6.78 -5.68
C GLU A 93 9.99 -5.54 -4.91
N SER A 94 11.13 -5.65 -4.21
CA SER A 94 11.66 -4.53 -3.40
C SER A 94 12.07 -3.35 -4.28
N GLU A 95 12.69 -3.61 -5.43
CA GLU A 95 13.11 -2.54 -6.34
C GLU A 95 11.91 -1.79 -6.94
N ILE A 96 10.76 -2.44 -7.08
CA ILE A 96 9.51 -1.79 -7.49
C ILE A 96 8.94 -0.95 -6.34
N GLU A 97 9.00 -1.44 -5.10
CA GLU A 97 8.56 -0.68 -3.92
C GLU A 97 9.41 0.56 -3.70
N GLU A 98 10.73 0.47 -3.86
CA GLU A 98 11.66 1.61 -3.79
C GLU A 98 11.27 2.69 -4.81
N ILE A 99 11.08 2.31 -6.08
CA ILE A 99 10.67 3.25 -7.14
C ILE A 99 9.30 3.86 -6.82
N HIS A 100 8.34 3.07 -6.33
CA HIS A 100 7.02 3.58 -6.00
C HIS A 100 7.05 4.59 -4.83
N ASN A 101 7.91 4.34 -3.85
CA ASN A 101 8.13 5.25 -2.72
C ASN A 101 8.85 6.53 -3.17
N GLU A 102 9.84 6.42 -4.05
CA GLU A 102 10.49 7.58 -4.68
C GLU A 102 9.46 8.43 -5.45
N GLU A 103 8.63 7.82 -6.30
CA GLU A 103 7.57 8.50 -7.06
C GLU A 103 6.61 9.26 -6.13
N LYS A 104 6.15 8.63 -5.04
CA LYS A 104 5.29 9.29 -4.05
C LYS A 104 5.97 10.49 -3.38
N HIS A 105 7.24 10.34 -3.00
CA HIS A 105 8.00 11.42 -2.38
C HIS A 105 8.15 12.63 -3.31
N TYR A 106 8.39 12.39 -4.61
CA TYR A 106 8.45 13.47 -5.60
C TYR A 106 7.09 14.15 -5.83
N GLU A 107 5.99 13.39 -5.87
CA GLU A 107 4.64 13.97 -6.00
C GLU A 107 4.27 14.82 -4.79
N GLU A 108 4.63 14.40 -3.58
CA GLU A 108 4.44 15.17 -2.35
C GLU A 108 5.29 16.45 -2.32
N GLU A 109 6.57 16.39 -2.73
CA GLU A 109 7.42 17.58 -2.82
C GLU A 109 6.93 18.60 -3.87
N VAL A 110 6.47 18.14 -5.03
CA VAL A 110 5.94 19.04 -6.06
C VAL A 110 4.61 19.67 -5.62
N ASN A 111 3.71 18.88 -5.02
CA ASN A 111 2.45 19.41 -4.51
C ASN A 111 2.66 20.36 -3.33
N GLY A 112 3.57 20.06 -2.40
CA GLY A 112 3.94 20.96 -1.31
C GLY A 112 4.51 22.30 -1.80
N ASN A 113 5.39 22.26 -2.81
CA ASN A 113 5.95 23.48 -3.42
C ASN A 113 4.91 24.33 -4.18
N ILE A 114 3.85 23.74 -4.75
CA ILE A 114 2.75 24.49 -5.41
C ILE A 114 1.91 25.27 -4.40
N VAL A 115 1.74 24.75 -3.17
CA VAL A 115 0.98 25.44 -2.12
C VAL A 115 1.77 26.62 -1.54
N ASP A 116 3.09 26.47 -1.35
CA ASP A 116 3.96 27.55 -0.84
C ASP A 116 4.25 28.65 -1.90
N SER A 117 4.22 28.32 -3.18
CA SER A 117 4.49 29.29 -4.27
C SER A 117 3.26 30.08 -4.73
N ALA A 118 2.05 29.70 -4.32
CA ALA A 118 0.83 30.47 -4.61
C ALA A 118 0.71 31.76 -3.78
N GLU A 119 1.50 31.92 -2.71
CA GLU A 119 1.47 33.10 -1.83
C GLU A 119 2.59 34.12 -2.06
N GLN A 120 3.55 33.89 -2.97
CA GLN A 120 4.65 34.85 -3.22
C GLN A 120 4.98 35.05 -4.71
N ASN A 121 4.47 36.18 -5.22
CA ASN A 121 4.97 37.03 -6.31
C ASN A 121 4.89 36.55 -7.78
N GLU A 122 4.09 37.31 -8.53
CA GLU A 122 4.32 37.66 -9.93
C GLU A 122 5.69 38.34 -10.08
N GLU A 123 6.58 37.74 -10.89
CA GLU A 123 7.67 38.32 -11.69
C GLU A 123 8.88 37.37 -11.73
N GLU A 124 9.03 36.65 -12.85
CA GLU A 124 10.29 36.31 -13.57
C GLU A 124 10.09 35.06 -14.44
N ALA A 125 9.73 35.28 -15.70
CA ALA A 125 9.30 34.24 -16.65
C ALA A 125 10.43 33.60 -17.49
N ASN A 126 11.69 33.58 -17.03
CA ASN A 126 12.80 33.06 -17.85
C ASN A 126 13.70 31.99 -17.19
N GLY A 127 13.50 31.65 -15.91
CA GLY A 127 14.22 30.54 -15.23
C GLY A 127 13.44 29.21 -15.15
N ASN A 128 12.18 29.20 -15.59
CA ASN A 128 11.26 28.06 -15.40
C ASN A 128 11.36 26.98 -16.47
N VAL A 129 11.91 27.28 -17.66
CA VAL A 129 11.93 26.36 -18.80
C VAL A 129 12.95 25.23 -18.61
N GLU A 130 14.17 25.52 -18.13
CA GLU A 130 15.20 24.50 -17.91
C GLU A 130 14.87 23.54 -16.75
N LYS A 131 14.19 24.01 -15.70
CA LYS A 131 13.72 23.17 -14.60
C LYS A 131 12.61 22.23 -15.07
N PHE A 132 11.65 22.72 -15.87
CA PHE A 132 10.58 21.91 -16.45
C PHE A 132 11.09 20.83 -17.41
N ASP A 133 12.10 21.14 -18.24
CA ASP A 133 12.63 20.19 -19.23
C ASP A 133 13.46 19.09 -18.57
N LYS A 134 14.32 19.43 -17.58
CA LYS A 134 14.99 18.41 -16.75
C LYS A 134 13.97 17.52 -16.04
N GLN A 135 12.93 18.12 -15.45
CA GLN A 135 11.90 17.36 -14.73
C GLN A 135 11.09 16.43 -15.65
N LYS A 136 10.89 16.79 -16.93
CA LYS A 136 10.28 15.90 -17.94
C LYS A 136 11.19 14.74 -18.33
N ASP A 137 12.49 15.00 -18.52
CA ASP A 137 13.44 13.97 -18.94
C ASP A 137 13.65 12.90 -17.85
N ILE A 138 13.79 13.34 -16.60
CA ILE A 138 13.95 12.42 -15.47
C ILE A 138 12.66 11.61 -15.26
N ASN A 139 11.48 12.24 -15.32
CA ASN A 139 10.18 11.56 -15.28
C ASN A 139 9.99 10.54 -16.42
N LYS A 140 10.56 10.79 -17.60
CA LYS A 140 10.47 9.89 -18.76
C LYS A 140 11.39 8.68 -18.63
N GLU A 141 12.57 8.87 -18.03
CA GLU A 141 13.50 7.79 -17.69
C GLU A 141 12.94 6.90 -16.58
N TYR A 142 12.38 7.49 -15.51
CA TYR A 142 11.71 6.76 -14.42
C TYR A 142 10.51 5.95 -14.93
N LYS A 143 9.62 6.55 -15.72
CA LYS A 143 8.47 5.84 -16.33
C LYS A 143 8.90 4.68 -17.23
N SER A 144 10.02 4.82 -17.94
CA SER A 144 10.54 3.76 -18.82
C SER A 144 11.13 2.59 -18.02
N LYS A 145 11.91 2.87 -16.96
CA LYS A 145 12.43 1.85 -16.03
C LYS A 145 11.29 1.14 -15.29
N ASN A 146 10.29 1.90 -14.81
CA ASN A 146 9.12 1.37 -14.11
C ASN A 146 8.28 0.45 -15.02
N LYS A 147 8.04 0.85 -16.28
CA LYS A 147 7.33 0.03 -17.28
C LYS A 147 8.04 -1.30 -17.58
N TYR A 148 9.38 -1.29 -17.69
CA TYR A 148 10.17 -2.49 -17.93
C TYR A 148 10.15 -3.44 -16.72
N LYS A 149 10.30 -2.92 -15.50
CA LYS A 149 10.33 -3.73 -14.27
C LYS A 149 8.96 -4.27 -13.85
N SER A 150 7.91 -3.46 -13.96
CA SER A 150 6.51 -3.91 -13.83
C SER A 150 6.17 -5.00 -14.86
N SER A 151 6.74 -4.91 -16.07
CA SER A 151 6.64 -5.98 -17.07
C SER A 151 7.40 -7.25 -16.64
N LEU A 152 8.58 -7.11 -16.03
CA LEU A 152 9.37 -8.23 -15.49
C LEU A 152 8.63 -8.95 -14.37
N LYS A 153 8.11 -8.22 -13.36
CA LYS A 153 7.26 -8.79 -12.29
C LYS A 153 6.09 -9.55 -12.87
N ARG A 154 5.32 -8.92 -13.78
CA ARG A 154 4.20 -9.58 -14.45
C ARG A 154 4.63 -10.82 -15.23
N LYS A 155 5.78 -10.79 -15.90
CA LYS A 155 6.30 -11.94 -16.65
C LYS A 155 6.68 -13.08 -15.70
N LEU A 156 7.34 -12.77 -14.59
CA LEU A 156 7.77 -13.74 -13.58
C LEU A 156 6.55 -14.38 -12.89
N TYR A 157 5.59 -13.59 -12.39
CA TYR A 157 4.35 -14.12 -11.80
C TYR A 157 3.50 -14.90 -12.82
N ARG A 158 3.48 -14.50 -14.10
CA ARG A 158 2.73 -15.22 -15.15
C ARG A 158 3.40 -16.53 -15.58
N SER A 159 4.66 -16.73 -15.23
CA SER A 159 5.38 -17.98 -15.51
C SER A 159 4.98 -19.10 -14.54
N TYR A 160 4.38 -18.74 -13.40
CA TYR A 160 3.95 -19.67 -12.38
C TYR A 160 2.43 -19.78 -12.32
N LYS A 161 1.94 -20.99 -12.01
CA LYS A 161 0.55 -21.22 -11.63
C LYS A 161 0.48 -21.47 -10.15
N ILE A 162 -0.57 -20.97 -9.51
CA ILE A 162 -0.73 -21.11 -8.05
C ILE A 162 -0.68 -22.58 -7.58
N GLN A 163 -1.24 -23.50 -8.36
CA GLN A 163 -1.26 -24.94 -8.07
C GLN A 163 0.12 -25.63 -8.15
N GLU A 164 1.12 -24.95 -8.72
CA GLU A 164 2.49 -25.46 -8.87
C GLU A 164 3.42 -24.91 -7.79
N VAL A 165 3.05 -23.81 -7.13
CA VAL A 165 3.95 -23.07 -6.22
C VAL A 165 3.43 -22.93 -4.80
N ILE A 166 2.15 -23.22 -4.53
CA ILE A 166 1.58 -23.25 -3.17
C ILE A 166 1.45 -24.68 -2.72
#